data_AF-A0A9W6NYW6-F1
#
_entry.id   AF-A0A9W6NYW6-F1
#
_cell.length_a   1.000
_cell.length_b   1.000
_cell.length_c   1.000
_cell.angle_alpha   90.00
_cell.angle_beta   90.00
_cell.angle_gamma   90.00
#
_symmetry.space_group_name_H-M   'P 1'
#
loop_
_entity.id
_entity.type
_entity.pdbx_description
1 polymer ?
#
loop_
_entity_poly.entity_id
_entity_poly.type
_entity_poly.pdbx_seq_one_letter_code
_entity_poly.pdbx_strand_id
1 'polypeptide(L)' 'MATGDRDHPDVIGAPFLTVAEVAERMRVSKMTVYRLVHSGELPAVRFGRSFRVQKGAVEELIAAARYEAG' A
#
# COMPACT_ATOMS: atom_id res chain seq x y z
N MET A 1 13.56 19.06 1.98
CA MET A 1 12.44 19.29 1.04
C MET A 1 11.53 18.06 1.06
N ALA A 2 10.43 18.09 1.82
CA ALA A 2 9.48 16.99 1.92
C ALA A 2 8.07 17.56 1.73
N THR A 3 7.72 17.82 0.47
CA THR A 3 6.40 18.32 0.07
C THR A 3 5.70 17.22 -0.71
N GLY A 4 4.58 16.71 -0.19
CA GLY A 4 3.66 15.89 -0.97
C GLY A 4 3.01 14.71 -0.25
N ASP A 5 2.69 14.80 1.04
CA ASP A 5 1.73 13.87 1.68
C ASP A 5 0.68 14.69 2.42
N ARG A 6 -0.01 15.55 1.67
CA ARG A 6 -1.19 16.29 2.11
C ARG A 6 -2.23 16.17 1.00
N ASP A 7 -2.78 14.98 0.85
CA ASP A 7 -4.08 14.83 0.19
C ASP A 7 -5.02 14.08 1.13
N HIS A 8 -6.14 14.76 1.32
CA HIS A 8 -7.21 14.62 2.29
C HIS A 8 -8.29 13.64 1.75
N PRO A 9 -9.47 13.65 2.35
CA PRO A 9 -10.10 12.56 3.09
C PRO A 9 -10.65 11.42 2.21
N ASP A 10 -10.58 10.18 2.69
CA ASP A 10 -11.33 9.04 2.16
C ASP A 10 -12.84 9.28 2.30
N VAL A 11 -13.48 9.79 1.26
CA VAL A 11 -14.94 9.74 1.13
C VAL A 11 -15.32 9.38 -0.29
N ILE A 12 -15.44 8.06 -0.50
CA ILE A 12 -16.59 7.31 -1.02
C ILE A 12 -16.05 6.05 -1.73
N GLY A 13 -16.19 4.89 -1.07
CA GLY A 13 -16.39 3.60 -1.77
C GLY A 13 -15.30 2.52 -1.70
N ALA A 14 -14.05 2.81 -1.35
CA ALA A 14 -13.05 1.77 -1.07
C ALA A 14 -11.91 2.35 -0.19
N PRO A 15 -11.54 1.72 0.93
CA PRO A 15 -10.46 2.21 1.79
C PRO A 15 -9.12 1.99 1.07
N PHE A 16 -8.61 3.04 0.44
CA PHE A 16 -7.29 3.03 -0.16
C PHE A 16 -6.25 3.44 0.89
N LEU A 17 -5.09 2.81 0.84
CA LEU A 17 -3.96 3.09 1.72
C LEU A 17 -2.84 3.74 0.91
N THR A 18 -2.17 4.71 1.54
CA THR A 18 -0.92 5.25 1.05
C THR A 18 0.20 4.22 1.17
N VAL A 19 1.27 4.39 0.39
CA VAL A 19 2.49 3.55 0.50
C VAL A 19 3.07 3.57 1.92
N ALA A 20 2.97 4.71 2.61
CA ALA A 20 3.44 4.85 3.99
C ALA A 20 2.61 4.02 4.96
N GLU A 21 1.28 4.10 4.88
CA GLU A 21 0.39 3.31 5.74
C GLU A 21 0.53 1.81 5.49
N VAL A 22 0.69 1.39 4.23
CA VAL A 22 0.97 -0.02 3.89
C VAL A 22 2.28 -0.48 4.52
N ALA A 23 3.34 0.33 4.43
CA ALA A 23 4.64 0.00 5.00
C ALA A 23 4.57 -0.19 6.53
N GLU A 24 3.84 0.68 7.23
CA GLU A 24 3.63 0.55 8.67
C GLU A 24 2.82 -0.70 9.03
N ARG A 25 1.75 -0.97 8.27
CA ARG A 25 0.85 -2.11 8.51
C ARG A 25 1.53 -3.46 8.28
N MET A 26 2.36 -3.55 7.24
CA MET A 26 3.15 -4.74 6.92
C MET A 26 4.48 -4.83 7.69
N ARG A 27 4.87 -3.79 8.42
CA ARG A 27 6.16 -3.66 9.13
C ARG A 27 7.36 -3.81 8.19
N VAL A 28 7.26 -3.24 7.00
CA VAL A 28 8.32 -3.26 5.97
C VAL A 28 8.77 -1.84 5.62
N SER A 29 9.87 -1.73 4.89
CA SER A 29 10.31 -0.43 4.36
C SER A 29 9.39 0.06 3.23
N LYS A 30 9.28 1.38 3.04
CA LYS A 30 8.60 1.97 1.87
C LYS A 30 9.18 1.45 0.55
N MET A 31 10.48 1.17 0.50
CA MET A 31 11.14 0.59 -0.67
C MET A 31 10.60 -0.80 -0.99
N THR A 32 10.34 -1.62 0.02
CA THR A 32 9.72 -2.94 -0.16
C THR A 32 8.34 -2.79 -0.78
N VAL A 33 7.51 -1.87 -0.28
CA VAL A 33 6.19 -1.60 -0.86
C VAL A 33 6.30 -1.12 -2.30
N TYR A 34 7.23 -0.20 -2.61
CA TYR A 34 7.46 0.23 -3.99
C TYR A 34 7.88 -0.91 -4.92
N ARG A 35 8.71 -1.85 -4.44
CA ARG A 35 9.10 -3.04 -5.20
C ARG A 35 7.90 -3.92 -5.48
N LEU A 36 7.06 -4.20 -4.48
CA LEU A 36 5.86 -5.02 -4.63
C LEU A 36 4.86 -4.40 -5.62
N VAL A 37 4.72 -3.08 -5.59
CA VAL A 37 3.89 -2.36 -6.55
C VAL A 37 4.47 -2.44 -7.97
N HIS A 38 5.79 -2.29 -8.13
CA HIS A 38 6.44 -2.38 -9.44
C HIS A 38 6.53 -3.82 -9.98
N SER A 39 6.62 -4.83 -9.11
CA SER A 39 6.58 -6.24 -9.50
C SER A 39 5.17 -6.72 -9.83
N GLY A 40 4.15 -5.96 -9.44
CA GLY A 40 2.75 -6.32 -9.63
C GLY A 40 2.19 -7.25 -8.56
N GLU A 41 2.99 -7.59 -7.54
CA GLU A 41 2.57 -8.41 -6.39
C GLU A 41 1.58 -7.65 -5.49
N LEU A 42 1.67 -6.32 -5.46
CA LEU A 42 0.74 -5.48 -4.72
C LEU A 42 -0.03 -4.57 -5.68
N PRO A 43 -1.32 -4.85 -5.95
CA PRO A 43 -2.11 -4.05 -6.87
C PRO A 43 -2.32 -2.65 -6.29
N ALA A 44 -1.79 -1.66 -7.00
CA ALA A 44 -1.89 -0.24 -6.65
C ALA A 44 -2.43 0.57 -7.82
N VAL A 45 -3.22 1.58 -7.48
CA VAL A 45 -3.72 2.59 -8.41
C VAL A 45 -2.89 3.85 -8.25
N ARG A 46 -2.46 4.42 -9.37
CA ARG A 46 -1.73 5.68 -9.38
C ARG A 46 -2.70 6.86 -9.40
N PHE A 47 -2.67 7.66 -8.35
CA PHE A 47 -3.40 8.92 -8.26
C PHE A 47 -2.41 10.08 -8.41
N GLY A 48 -2.32 10.62 -9.63
CA GLY A 48 -1.36 11.66 -9.97
C GLY A 48 0.09 11.22 -9.74
N ARG A 49 0.73 11.80 -8.72
CA ARG A 49 2.14 11.54 -8.35
C ARG A 49 2.29 10.47 -7.27
N SER A 50 1.19 10.00 -6.69
CA SER A 50 1.19 9.09 -5.55
C SER A 50 0.53 7.76 -5.91
N PHE A 51 0.93 6.71 -5.22
CA PHE A 51 0.29 5.40 -5.32
C PHE A 51 -0.67 5.20 -4.15
N ARG A 52 -1.78 4.53 -4.44
CA ARG A 52 -2.80 4.11 -3.49
C ARG A 52 -3.06 2.62 -3.65
N VAL A 53 -3.11 1.91 -2.56
CA VAL A 53 -3.25 0.45 -2.53
C VAL A 53 -4.61 0.11 -1.93
N GLN A 54 -5.35 -0.83 -2.51
CA GLN A 54 -6.60 -1.27 -1.88
C GLN A 54 -6.29 -1.99 -0.57
N LYS A 55 -6.98 -1.63 0.52
CA LYS A 55 -6.81 -2.28 1.82
C LYS A 55 -6.99 -3.80 1.74
N GLY A 56 -7.97 -4.30 0.97
CA GLY A 56 -8.21 -5.73 0.80
C GLY A 56 -6.99 -6.48 0.24
N ALA A 57 -6.32 -5.90 -0.76
CA ALA A 57 -5.11 -6.50 -1.34
C ALA A 57 -3.95 -6.58 -0.34
N VAL A 58 -3.83 -5.59 0.57
CA VAL A 58 -2.82 -5.63 1.64
C VAL A 58 -3.15 -6.72 2.65
N GLU A 59 -4.43 -6.86 3.02
CA GLU A 59 -4.88 -7.91 3.94
C GLU A 59 -4.69 -9.31 3.37
N GLU A 60 -5.00 -9.51 2.08
CA GLU A 60 -4.74 -10.75 1.35
C GLU A 60 -3.24 -11.08 1.32
N LEU A 61 -2.39 -10.10 1.04
CA LEU A 61 -0.94 -10.30 1.01
C LEU A 61 -0.38 -10.67 2.40
N ILE A 62 -0.85 -10.00 3.47
CA ILE A 62 -0.47 -10.34 4.85
C ILE A 62 -0.97 -11.74 5.21
N ALA A 63 -2.18 -12.11 4.79
CA ALA A 63 -2.72 -13.45 5.01
C ALA A 63 -1.87 -14.50 4.28
N ALA A 64 -1.53 -14.29 3.00
CA ALA A 64 -0.69 -15.18 2.21
C ALA A 64 0.69 -15.38 2.85
N ALA A 65 1.35 -14.30 3.28
CA ALA A 65 2.67 -14.36 3.92
C ALA A 65 2.66 -15.12 5.27
N ARG A 66 1.53 -15.19 5.97
CA ARG A 66 1.39 -16.00 7.19
C ARG A 66 1.34 -17.50 6.91
N TYR A 67 0.89 -17.92 5.73
CA TYR A 67 0.83 -19.33 5.35
C TYR A 67 2.18 -19.88 4.90
N GLU A 68 3.10 -19.05 4.38
CA GLU A 68 4.47 -19.48 4.08
C GLU A 68 5.37 -19.65 5.33
N ALA A 69 4.96 -19.08 6.47
CA ALA A 69 5.72 -19.10 7.71
C ALA A 69 5.28 -20.20 8.71
N GLY A 70 4.42 -21.14 8.29
CA GLY A 70 3.97 -22.30 9.07
C GLY A 70 4.40 -23.62 8.45
#